data_AF-A0A1G1KGH4-F1
#
_entry.id   AF-A0A1G1KGH4-F1
#
_cell.length_a   1.000
_cell.length_b   1.000
_cell.length_c   1.000
_cell.angle_alpha   90.00
_cell.angle_beta   90.00
_cell.angle_gamma   90.00
#
_symmetry.space_group_name_H-M   'P 1'
#
loop_
_entity.id
_entity.type
_entity.pdbx_description
1 polymer ?
#
loop_
_entity_poly.entity_id
_entity_poly.type
_entity_poly.pdbx_seq_one_letter_code
_entity_poly.pdbx_strand_id
1 'polypeptide(L)'
;MRMAGFKWGAAIVAAGALAGITSVLVVMMIGQIRVFFAMSRDGLVGPWLAKVHPRFGTPHRATILTGICIAIMAALVPIGEAADMTNIGTLFAFVLVCGGVIILRRTRPELHRAFRVPLMPAIPILAMAACLGLMAFLPFVTWIRFVVWTAVGIAVYFGYGVKHSRLAQQR
;
A
#
# COMPACT_ATOMS: atom_id res chain seq x y z
N MET A 1 -12.99 31.75 5.05
CA MET A 1 -11.68 32.28 5.52
C MET A 1 -11.10 33.43 4.69
N ARG A 2 -11.71 33.87 3.56
CA ARG A 2 -11.24 35.08 2.82
C ARG A 2 -11.89 36.41 3.26
N MET A 3 -12.81 36.39 4.22
CA MET A 3 -13.59 37.59 4.63
C MET A 3 -13.20 38.17 6.00
N ALA A 4 -12.26 37.56 6.72
CA ALA A 4 -11.69 38.13 7.94
C ALA A 4 -10.20 38.38 7.67
N GLY A 5 -9.69 39.59 7.93
CA GLY A 5 -8.35 40.09 7.56
C GLY A 5 -7.11 39.34 8.10
N PHE A 6 -7.21 38.04 8.38
CA PHE A 6 -6.15 37.16 8.89
C PHE A 6 -5.31 36.54 7.75
N LYS A 7 -4.66 37.39 6.93
CA LYS A 7 -3.75 36.93 5.86
C LYS A 7 -2.57 36.10 6.41
N TRP A 8 -2.10 36.42 7.62
CA TRP A 8 -1.01 35.72 8.30
C TRP A 8 -1.39 34.32 8.79
N GLY A 9 -2.60 34.15 9.37
CA GLY A 9 -3.07 32.84 9.82
C GLY A 9 -3.25 31.85 8.66
N ALA A 10 -3.79 32.33 7.53
CA ALA A 10 -3.91 31.52 6.32
C ALA A 10 -2.54 31.11 5.75
N ALA A 11 -1.53 31.98 5.82
CA ALA A 11 -0.17 31.68 5.35
C ALA A 11 0.51 30.60 6.20
N ILE A 12 0.37 30.66 7.53
CA ILE A 12 0.93 29.63 8.44
C ILE A 12 0.28 28.27 8.18
N VAL A 13 -1.05 28.23 8.04
CA VAL A 13 -1.76 26.98 7.74
C VAL A 13 -1.37 26.43 6.37
N ALA A 14 -1.22 27.28 5.35
CA ALA A 14 -0.80 26.86 4.02
C ALA A 14 0.64 26.31 4.01
N ALA A 15 1.57 26.97 4.71
CA ALA A 15 2.95 26.51 4.84
C ALA A 15 3.02 25.16 5.57
N GLY A 16 2.25 25.00 6.66
CA GLY A 16 2.15 23.74 7.39
C GLY A 16 1.54 22.62 6.55
N ALA A 17 0.48 22.91 5.79
CA ALA A 17 -0.14 21.95 4.88
C ALA A 17 0.83 21.49 3.79
N LEU A 18 1.57 22.42 3.17
CA LEU A 18 2.56 22.09 2.13
C LEU A 18 3.68 21.21 2.69
N ALA A 19 4.24 21.58 3.85
CA ALA A 19 5.29 20.80 4.51
C ALA A 19 4.79 19.40 4.89
N GLY A 20 3.57 19.30 5.42
CA GLY A 20 2.93 18.04 5.81
C GLY A 20 2.68 17.11 4.62
N ILE A 21 2.06 17.61 3.55
CA ILE A 21 1.78 16.82 2.34
C ILE A 21 3.09 16.37 1.69
N THR A 22 4.09 17.24 1.60
CA THR A 22 5.40 16.88 1.03
C THR A 22 6.08 15.76 1.82
N SER A 23 6.03 15.82 3.16
CA SER A 23 6.56 14.76 4.01
C SER A 23 5.86 13.42 3.78
N VAL A 24 4.51 13.42 3.74
CA VAL A 24 3.73 12.20 3.48
C VAL A 24 4.04 11.63 2.10
N LEU A 25 4.17 12.47 1.06
CA LEU A 25 4.53 12.03 -0.28
C LEU A 25 5.88 11.30 -0.32
N VAL A 26 6.90 11.85 0.33
CA VAL A 26 8.23 11.22 0.40
C VAL A 26 8.15 9.87 1.11
N VAL A 27 7.43 9.78 2.23
CA VAL A 27 7.25 8.52 2.98
C VAL A 27 6.53 7.47 2.12
N MET A 28 5.48 7.85 1.40
CA MET A 28 4.73 6.93 0.53
C MET A 28 5.59 6.42 -0.63
N MET A 29 6.37 7.29 -1.28
CA MET A 29 7.28 6.88 -2.36
C MET A 29 8.35 5.90 -1.86
N ILE A 30 8.96 6.17 -0.70
CA ILE A 30 9.97 5.25 -0.11
C ILE A 30 9.32 3.91 0.26
N GLY A 31 8.10 3.93 0.81
CA GLY A 31 7.33 2.73 1.14
C GLY A 31 7.10 1.84 -0.08
N GLN A 32 6.61 2.42 -1.18
CA GLN A 32 6.38 1.70 -2.44
C GLN A 32 7.65 1.06 -2.99
N ILE A 33 8.78 1.79 -2.97
CA ILE A 33 10.08 1.28 -3.45
C ILE A 33 10.53 0.07 -2.63
N ARG A 34 10.35 0.08 -1.31
CA ARG A 34 10.72 -1.04 -0.42
C ARG A 34 9.89 -2.29 -0.69
N VAL A 35 8.59 -2.12 -0.95
CA VAL A 35 7.70 -3.23 -1.31
C VAL A 35 8.16 -3.87 -2.62
N PHE A 36 8.44 -3.08 -3.66
CA PHE A 36 8.97 -3.60 -4.92
C PHE A 36 10.32 -4.30 -4.77
N PHE A 37 11.20 -3.75 -3.93
CA PHE A 37 12.48 -4.37 -3.63
C PHE A 37 12.31 -5.73 -2.94
N ALA A 38 11.45 -5.82 -1.93
CA ALA A 38 11.15 -7.08 -1.24
C ALA A 38 10.52 -8.11 -2.21
N MET A 39 9.54 -7.71 -3.01
CA MET A 39 8.92 -8.59 -4.01
C MET A 39 9.92 -9.08 -5.07
N SER A 40 10.88 -8.24 -5.47
CA SER A 40 11.91 -8.61 -6.45
C SER A 40 12.97 -9.54 -5.84
N ARG A 41 13.35 -9.32 -4.57
CA ARG A 41 14.20 -10.24 -3.80
C ARG A 41 13.55 -11.62 -3.66
N ASP A 42 12.24 -11.65 -3.45
CA ASP A 42 11.46 -12.89 -3.30
C ASP A 42 11.18 -13.57 -4.67
N GLY A 43 11.58 -12.93 -5.79
CA GLY A 43 11.48 -13.47 -7.15
C GLY A 43 10.13 -13.26 -7.83
N LEU A 44 9.19 -12.53 -7.20
CA LEU A 44 7.85 -12.28 -7.73
C LEU A 44 7.84 -11.24 -8.87
N VAL A 45 8.79 -10.30 -8.87
CA VAL A 45 8.99 -9.30 -9.94
C VAL A 45 10.41 -9.37 -10.46
N GLY A 46 10.58 -9.10 -11.77
CA GLY A 46 11.84 -9.28 -12.49
C GLY A 46 13.07 -8.76 -11.73
N PRO A 47 14.20 -9.50 -11.71
CA PRO A 47 15.38 -9.22 -10.86
C PRO A 47 16.06 -7.88 -11.17
N TRP A 48 15.73 -7.29 -12.32
CA TRP A 48 16.22 -5.98 -12.75
C TRP A 48 15.75 -4.82 -11.84
N LEU A 49 14.60 -4.99 -11.16
CA LEU A 49 14.03 -3.99 -10.27
C LEU A 49 14.72 -3.95 -8.90
N ALA A 50 15.33 -5.06 -8.47
CA ALA A 50 16.16 -5.16 -7.27
C ALA A 50 17.61 -4.64 -7.48
N LYS A 51 18.01 -4.21 -8.68
CA LYS A 51 19.40 -3.76 -8.92
C LYS A 51 19.65 -2.46 -8.17
N VAL A 52 20.45 -2.58 -7.11
CA VAL A 52 20.82 -1.48 -6.22
C VAL A 52 21.98 -0.68 -6.80
N HIS A 53 21.96 0.65 -6.63
CA HIS A 53 23.08 1.50 -7.04
C HIS A 53 24.33 1.24 -6.16
N PRO A 54 25.52 1.00 -6.75
CA PRO A 54 26.73 0.59 -6.00
C PRO A 54 27.17 1.57 -4.91
N ARG A 55 26.92 2.87 -5.10
CA ARG A 55 27.36 3.94 -4.17
C ARG A 55 26.30 4.38 -3.16
N PHE A 56 25.01 4.25 -3.49
CA PHE A 56 23.92 4.83 -2.69
C PHE A 56 23.05 3.77 -1.99
N GLY A 57 23.21 2.49 -2.33
CA GLY A 57 22.43 1.43 -1.69
C GLY A 57 20.93 1.50 -2.00
N THR A 58 20.50 2.31 -2.96
CA THR A 58 19.09 2.50 -3.33
C THR A 58 18.74 1.82 -4.67
N PRO A 59 17.55 1.22 -4.81
CA PRO A 59 17.05 0.67 -6.06
C PRO A 59 16.58 1.80 -6.99
N HIS A 60 17.55 2.49 -7.60
CA HIS A 60 17.35 3.70 -8.41
C HIS A 60 16.35 3.50 -9.58
N ARG A 61 16.35 2.32 -10.19
CA ARG A 61 15.44 1.97 -11.29
C ARG A 61 13.99 1.89 -10.84
N ALA A 62 13.76 1.30 -9.66
CA ALA A 62 12.43 1.26 -9.07
C ALA A 62 11.96 2.68 -8.75
N THR A 63 12.82 3.52 -8.16
CA THR A 63 12.51 4.92 -7.85
C THR A 63 12.10 5.73 -9.08
N ILE A 64 12.89 5.67 -10.17
CA ILE A 64 12.56 6.41 -11.41
C ILE A 64 11.27 5.89 -12.01
N LEU A 65 11.12 4.57 -12.14
CA LEU A 65 9.94 3.97 -12.75
C LEU A 65 8.68 4.36 -11.97
N THR A 66 8.68 4.18 -10.65
CA THR A 66 7.53 4.53 -9.82
C THR A 66 7.28 6.03 -9.81
N GLY A 67 8.33 6.86 -9.79
CA GLY A 67 8.20 8.31 -9.82
C GLY A 67 7.56 8.82 -11.11
N ILE A 68 7.99 8.29 -12.27
CA ILE A 68 7.38 8.62 -13.57
C ILE A 68 5.92 8.15 -13.60
N CYS A 69 5.63 6.93 -13.17
CA CYS A 69 4.26 6.42 -13.11
C CYS A 69 3.36 7.28 -12.22
N ILE A 70 3.83 7.67 -11.03
CA ILE A 70 3.08 8.54 -10.10
C ILE A 70 2.86 9.92 -10.73
N ALA A 71 3.87 10.51 -11.37
CA ALA A 71 3.74 11.82 -12.02
C ALA A 71 2.69 11.81 -13.14
N ILE A 72 2.67 10.76 -13.97
CA ILE A 72 1.66 10.58 -15.02
C ILE A 72 0.27 10.40 -14.41
N MET A 73 0.13 9.54 -13.40
CA MET A 73 -1.15 9.30 -12.74
C MET A 73 -1.67 10.56 -12.04
N ALA A 74 -0.81 11.33 -11.38
CA ALA A 74 -1.18 12.59 -10.73
C ALA A 74 -1.63 13.66 -11.73
N ALA A 75 -1.14 13.63 -12.97
CA ALA A 75 -1.55 14.56 -14.01
C ALA A 75 -2.89 14.16 -14.69
N LEU A 76 -3.20 12.87 -14.77
CA LEU A 76 -4.33 12.35 -15.54
C LEU A 76 -5.54 11.93 -14.68
N VAL A 77 -5.32 11.58 -13.41
CA VAL A 77 -6.37 11.00 -12.56
C VAL A 77 -6.89 12.04 -11.58
N PRO A 78 -8.22 12.30 -11.54
CA PRO A 78 -8.83 13.19 -10.55
C PRO A 78 -8.59 12.70 -9.12
N ILE A 79 -8.38 13.63 -8.19
CA ILE A 79 -8.04 13.31 -6.80
C ILE A 79 -9.10 12.46 -6.09
N GLY A 80 -10.39 12.62 -6.42
CA GLY A 80 -11.48 11.82 -5.86
C GLY A 80 -11.40 10.35 -6.28
N GLU A 81 -11.21 10.09 -7.57
CA GLU A 81 -11.04 8.74 -8.12
C GLU A 81 -9.77 8.07 -7.56
N ALA A 82 -8.67 8.82 -7.45
CA ALA A 82 -7.45 8.32 -6.83
C ALA A 82 -7.64 8.00 -5.35
N ALA A 83 -8.40 8.81 -4.62
CA ALA A 83 -8.73 8.56 -3.22
C ALA A 83 -9.59 7.30 -3.05
N ASP A 84 -10.63 7.11 -3.87
CA ASP A 84 -11.47 5.92 -3.83
C ASP A 84 -10.68 4.64 -4.14
N MET A 85 -9.79 4.69 -5.15
CA MET A 85 -8.89 3.58 -5.49
C MET A 85 -7.89 3.26 -4.37
N THR A 86 -7.40 4.27 -3.66
CA THR A 86 -6.50 4.09 -2.52
C THR A 86 -7.25 3.52 -1.31
N ASN A 87 -8.47 4.00 -1.07
CA ASN A 87 -9.33 3.57 0.03
C ASN A 87 -9.68 2.09 -0.10
N ILE A 88 -10.16 1.64 -1.27
CA ILE A 88 -10.53 0.22 -1.46
C ILE A 88 -9.34 -0.71 -1.24
N GLY A 89 -8.15 -0.34 -1.73
CA GLY A 89 -6.93 -1.15 -1.56
C GLY A 89 -6.45 -1.20 -0.11
N THR A 90 -6.46 -0.07 0.59
CA THR A 90 -6.02 0.03 1.99
C THR A 90 -6.98 -0.72 2.91
N LEU A 91 -8.28 -0.54 2.73
CA LEU A 91 -9.31 -1.26 3.49
C LEU A 91 -9.18 -2.77 3.26
N PHE A 92 -9.01 -3.21 2.01
CA PHE A 92 -8.80 -4.61 1.70
C PHE A 92 -7.53 -5.17 2.36
N ALA A 93 -6.42 -4.43 2.33
CA ALA A 93 -5.20 -4.83 3.02
C ALA A 93 -5.41 -4.97 4.53
N PHE A 94 -6.18 -4.09 5.16
CA PHE A 94 -6.55 -4.22 6.58
C PHE A 94 -7.41 -5.45 6.85
N VAL A 95 -8.37 -5.78 5.99
CA VAL A 95 -9.13 -7.03 6.11
C VAL A 95 -8.20 -8.25 6.07
N LEU A 96 -7.26 -8.29 5.12
CA LEU A 96 -6.28 -9.38 5.02
C LEU A 96 -5.35 -9.46 6.24
N VAL A 97 -4.87 -8.33 6.76
CA VAL A 97 -4.02 -8.29 7.96
C VAL A 97 -4.79 -8.79 9.19
N CYS A 98 -6.02 -8.33 9.40
CA CYS A 98 -6.85 -8.79 10.51
C CYS A 98 -7.14 -10.30 10.41
N GLY A 99 -7.48 -10.80 9.23
CA GLY A 99 -7.62 -12.24 8.99
C GLY A 99 -6.32 -13.00 9.24
N GLY A 100 -5.20 -12.47 8.76
CA GLY A 100 -3.85 -13.02 8.95
C GLY A 100 -3.46 -13.13 10.42
N VAL A 101 -3.81 -12.14 11.26
CA VAL A 101 -3.57 -12.19 12.71
C VAL A 101 -4.38 -13.32 13.37
N ILE A 102 -5.64 -13.52 12.97
CA ILE A 102 -6.48 -14.63 13.47
C ILE A 102 -5.87 -15.98 13.08
N ILE A 103 -5.46 -16.12 11.81
CA ILE A 103 -4.84 -17.36 11.28
C ILE A 103 -3.51 -17.63 12.00
N LEU A 104 -2.63 -16.63 12.10
CA LEU A 104 -1.31 -16.78 12.72
C LEU A 104 -1.41 -17.21 14.19
N ARG A 105 -2.46 -16.78 14.91
CA ARG A 105 -2.69 -17.24 16.28
C ARG A 105 -3.05 -18.72 16.36
N ARG A 106 -3.76 -19.25 15.36
CA ARG A 106 -4.12 -20.68 15.30
C ARG A 106 -2.98 -21.55 14.77
N THR A 107 -2.26 -21.09 13.75
CA THR A 107 -1.23 -21.90 13.07
C THR A 107 0.11 -21.91 13.80
N ARG A 108 0.51 -20.82 14.47
CA ARG A 108 1.78 -20.71 15.20
C ARG A 108 1.58 -20.09 16.59
N PRO A 109 0.93 -20.81 17.51
CA PRO A 109 0.65 -20.29 18.85
C PRO A 109 1.92 -19.99 19.67
N GLU A 110 3.01 -20.73 19.46
CA GLU A 110 4.28 -20.74 20.20
C GLU A 110 5.19 -19.52 19.99
N LEU A 111 4.91 -18.68 19.00
CA LEU A 111 5.72 -17.50 18.71
C LEU A 111 5.69 -16.49 19.87
N HIS A 112 6.87 -15.99 20.24
CA HIS A 112 6.99 -14.90 21.21
C HIS A 112 6.38 -13.61 20.65
N ARG A 113 5.41 -13.03 21.38
CA ARG A 113 4.66 -11.83 20.97
C ARG A 113 4.82 -10.75 22.03
N ALA A 114 5.60 -9.71 21.73
CA ALA A 114 5.81 -8.56 22.63
C ALA A 114 4.51 -7.78 22.87
N PHE A 115 3.64 -7.70 21.86
CA PHE A 115 2.31 -7.13 21.96
C PHE A 115 1.26 -8.16 21.52
N ARG A 116 0.12 -8.21 22.23
CA ARG A 116 -1.02 -9.08 21.92
C ARG A 116 -2.28 -8.23 21.83
N VAL A 117 -3.06 -8.43 20.76
CA VAL A 117 -4.34 -7.74 20.59
C VAL A 117 -5.28 -8.17 21.72
N PRO A 118 -5.82 -7.23 22.53
CA PRO A 118 -6.79 -7.56 23.57
C PRO A 118 -8.07 -8.13 22.93
N LEU A 119 -8.84 -8.94 23.66
CA LEU A 119 -10.16 -9.44 23.22
C LEU A 119 -10.15 -10.14 21.84
N MET A 120 -9.09 -10.90 21.55
CA MET A 120 -8.98 -11.64 20.29
C MET A 120 -9.81 -12.95 20.36
N PRO A 121 -10.65 -13.27 19.36
CA PRO A 121 -10.71 -12.69 18.00
C PRO A 121 -11.73 -11.58 17.76
N ALA A 122 -12.46 -11.11 18.79
CA ALA A 122 -13.53 -10.13 18.61
C ALA A 122 -13.04 -8.80 18.00
N ILE A 123 -11.92 -8.25 18.46
CA ILE A 123 -11.38 -6.98 17.91
C ILE A 123 -11.01 -7.12 16.42
N PRO A 124 -10.20 -8.11 15.99
CA PRO A 124 -9.93 -8.32 14.57
C PRO A 124 -11.18 -8.51 13.72
N ILE A 125 -12.20 -9.23 14.22
CA ILE A 125 -13.46 -9.44 13.49
C ILE A 125 -14.24 -8.13 13.36
N LEU A 126 -14.34 -7.34 14.43
CA LEU A 126 -15.00 -6.03 14.39
C LEU A 126 -14.27 -5.09 13.40
N ALA A 127 -12.95 -5.08 13.41
CA ALA A 127 -12.14 -4.28 12.49
C ALA A 127 -12.37 -4.71 11.02
N MET A 128 -12.43 -6.02 10.75
CA MET A 128 -12.78 -6.54 9.43
C MET A 128 -14.18 -6.11 9.02
N ALA A 129 -15.18 -6.25 9.91
CA ALA A 129 -16.56 -5.87 9.63
C ALA A 129 -16.69 -4.37 9.34
N ALA A 130 -16.00 -3.52 10.11
CA ALA A 130 -15.96 -2.08 9.87
C ALA A 130 -15.31 -1.74 8.52
N CYS A 131 -14.17 -2.36 8.19
CA CYS A 131 -13.50 -2.14 6.90
C CYS A 131 -14.38 -2.59 5.72
N LEU A 132 -15.01 -3.76 5.81
CA LEU A 132 -15.92 -4.27 4.79
C LEU A 132 -17.17 -3.39 4.65
N GLY A 133 -17.71 -2.90 5.77
CA GLY A 133 -18.81 -1.93 5.76
C GLY A 133 -18.43 -0.65 5.03
N LEU A 134 -17.26 -0.07 5.30
CA LEU A 134 -16.75 1.09 4.58
C LEU A 134 -16.53 0.80 3.09
N MET A 135 -16.01 -0.38 2.74
CA MET A 135 -15.84 -0.80 1.34
C MET A 135 -17.17 -0.88 0.57
N ALA A 136 -18.26 -1.24 1.24
CA ALA A 136 -19.58 -1.33 0.62
C ALA A 136 -20.16 0.04 0.21
N PHE A 137 -19.69 1.13 0.83
CA PHE A 137 -20.11 2.49 0.48
C PHE A 137 -19.33 3.09 -0.70
N LEU A 138 -18.31 2.40 -1.24
CA LEU A 138 -17.55 2.90 -2.39
C LEU A 138 -18.31 2.68 -3.72
N PRO A 139 -18.09 3.54 -4.74
CA PRO A 139 -18.70 3.38 -6.04
C PRO A 139 -18.42 2.00 -6.67
N PHE A 140 -19.41 1.47 -7.39
CA PHE A 140 -19.29 0.17 -8.07
C PHE A 140 -18.14 0.13 -9.11
N VAL A 141 -17.84 1.29 -9.73
CA VAL A 141 -16.71 1.43 -10.65
C VAL A 141 -15.38 1.11 -9.95
N THR A 142 -15.23 1.50 -8.69
CA THR A 142 -14.01 1.24 -7.90
C THR A 142 -13.83 -0.26 -7.63
N TRP A 143 -14.92 -0.98 -7.39
CA TRP A 143 -14.91 -2.44 -7.25
C TRP A 143 -14.46 -3.13 -8.53
N ILE A 144 -14.98 -2.71 -9.69
CA ILE A 144 -14.55 -3.26 -10.99
C ILE A 144 -13.05 -3.05 -11.18
N ARG A 145 -12.57 -1.81 -11.01
CA ARG A 145 -11.13 -1.48 -11.16
C ARG A 145 -10.27 -2.32 -10.22
N PHE A 146 -10.69 -2.48 -8.97
CA PHE A 146 -9.99 -3.31 -7.98
C PHE A 146 -9.93 -4.78 -8.38
N VAL A 147 -11.05 -5.37 -8.82
CA VAL A 147 -11.11 -6.77 -9.24
C VAL A 147 -10.26 -7.00 -10.49
N VAL A 148 -10.34 -6.11 -11.49
CA VAL A 148 -9.52 -6.18 -12.70
C VAL A 148 -8.03 -6.11 -12.35
N TRP A 149 -7.62 -5.14 -11.52
CA TRP A 149 -6.22 -5.01 -11.11
C TRP A 149 -5.72 -6.22 -10.31
N THR A 150 -6.56 -6.75 -9.41
CA THR A 150 -6.25 -7.97 -8.65
C THR A 150 -6.11 -9.17 -9.57
N ALA A 151 -7.00 -9.32 -10.56
CA ALA A 151 -6.93 -10.39 -11.55
C ALA A 151 -5.65 -10.29 -12.40
N VAL A 152 -5.25 -9.08 -12.82
CA VAL A 152 -3.97 -8.85 -13.51
C VAL A 152 -2.80 -9.25 -12.62
N GLY A 153 -2.80 -8.85 -11.35
CA GLY A 153 -1.75 -9.23 -10.39
C GLY A 153 -1.65 -10.75 -10.21
N ILE A 154 -2.79 -11.43 -10.11
CA ILE A 154 -2.87 -12.89 -10.03
C ILE A 154 -2.35 -13.54 -11.33
N ALA A 155 -2.72 -13.02 -12.50
CA ALA A 155 -2.25 -13.53 -13.79
C ALA A 155 -0.73 -13.38 -13.93
N VAL A 156 -0.15 -12.24 -13.52
CA VAL A 156 1.31 -12.04 -13.48
C VAL A 156 1.97 -13.01 -12.49
N TYR A 157 1.35 -13.24 -11.33
CA TYR A 157 1.85 -14.20 -10.34
C TYR A 157 1.86 -15.64 -10.91
N PHE A 158 0.80 -16.11 -11.55
CA PHE A 158 0.76 -17.44 -12.15
C PHE A 158 1.67 -17.57 -13.38
N GLY A 159 1.78 -16.51 -14.20
CA GLY A 159 2.61 -16.51 -15.40
C GLY A 159 4.12 -16.48 -15.10
N TYR A 160 4.55 -15.59 -14.20
CA TYR A 160 5.97 -15.34 -13.90
C TYR A 160 6.36 -15.81 -12.49
N GLY A 161 5.56 -15.45 -11.49
CA GLY A 161 5.83 -15.68 -10.07
C GLY A 161 5.94 -17.16 -9.69
N VAL A 162 5.08 -18.05 -10.20
CA VAL A 162 5.13 -19.49 -9.91
C VAL A 162 6.42 -20.14 -10.42
N LYS A 163 6.96 -19.66 -11.55
CA LYS A 163 8.18 -20.22 -12.16
C LYS A 163 9.48 -19.66 -11.58
N HIS A 164 9.44 -18.49 -10.95
CA HIS A 164 10.64 -17.78 -10.44
C HIS A 164 10.65 -17.58 -8.92
N SER A 165 9.59 -17.94 -8.21
CA SER A 165 9.51 -17.80 -6.74
C SER A 165 10.46 -18.78 -6.05
N ARG A 166 11.52 -18.22 -5.45
CA ARG A 166 12.55 -18.97 -4.72
C ARG A 166 12.02 -19.63 -3.44
N LEU A 167 10.84 -19.23 -2.97
CA LEU A 167 10.15 -19.84 -1.82
C LEU A 167 9.75 -21.31 -2.07
N ALA A 168 9.55 -21.72 -3.33
CA ALA A 168 9.29 -23.12 -3.68
C ALA A 168 10.57 -23.97 -3.73
N GLN A 169 11.74 -23.34 -3.88
CA GLN A 169 13.04 -24.02 -4.05
C GLN A 169 13.81 -24.18 -2.73
N GLN A 170 13.32 -23.58 -1.64
CA GLN A 170 13.88 -23.67 -0.28
C GLN A 170 13.11 -24.65 0.63
N ARG A 171 12.24 -25.49 0.07
CA ARG A 171 11.60 -26.59 0.80
C ARG A 171 12.45 -27.86 0.74
#